data_AF-A0A553H4C4-F1
#
_entry.id   AF-A0A553H4C4-F1
#
_cell.length_a   1.000
_cell.length_b   1.000
_cell.length_c   1.000
_cell.angle_alpha   90.00
_cell.angle_beta   90.00
_cell.angle_gamma   90.00
#
_symmetry.space_group_name_H-M   'P 1'
#
loop_
_entity.id
_entity.type
_entity.pdbx_description
1 polymer ?
#
loop_
_entity_poly.entity_id
_entity_poly.type
_entity_poly.pdbx_seq_one_letter_code
_entity_poly.pdbx_strand_id
1 'polypeptide(L)'
;MSFITEDEKDELIGMMGLLYGDDFAQTIDRSAITDSTYDQVEDALIALTRCNENMKELVTDLVGGGRRLAARGWLKKSLKQVHKALKKDKSSWNGLACRNVLRLYRRTAIETTLY
;
A
#
# COMPACT_ATOMS: atom_id res chain seq x y z
N MET A 1 -3.23 17.93 -11.88
CA MET A 1 -4.36 17.99 -10.94
C MET A 1 -4.98 16.60 -10.92
N SER A 2 -4.52 15.76 -10.00
CA SER A 2 -4.99 14.39 -9.89
C SER A 2 -6.27 14.41 -9.06
N PHE A 3 -7.41 14.22 -9.70
CA PHE A 3 -8.65 13.97 -8.96
C PHE A 3 -8.54 12.56 -8.38
N ILE A 4 -8.44 12.48 -7.07
CA ILE A 4 -8.57 11.23 -6.31
C ILE A 4 -10.04 11.16 -5.91
N THR A 5 -10.70 10.10 -6.33
CA THR A 5 -12.10 9.86 -5.97
C THR A 5 -12.21 9.40 -4.52
N GLU A 6 -13.38 9.61 -3.92
CA GLU A 6 -13.62 9.15 -2.55
C GLU A 6 -13.53 7.63 -2.42
N ASP A 7 -13.97 6.87 -3.44
CA ASP A 7 -13.81 5.41 -3.49
C ASP A 7 -12.32 5.00 -3.50
N GLU A 8 -11.47 5.69 -4.25
CA GLU A 8 -10.04 5.39 -4.27
C GLU A 8 -9.39 5.65 -2.90
N LYS A 9 -9.83 6.69 -2.18
CA LYS A 9 -9.37 6.94 -0.81
C LYS A 9 -9.77 5.80 0.14
N ASP A 10 -10.99 5.31 0.05
CA ASP A 10 -11.45 4.18 0.89
C ASP A 10 -10.66 2.89 0.61
N GLU A 11 -10.40 2.62 -0.66
CA GLU A 11 -9.60 1.48 -1.07
C GLU A 11 -8.15 1.59 -0.57
N LEU A 12 -7.56 2.79 -0.59
CA LEU A 12 -6.22 3.05 -0.06
C LEU A 12 -6.15 2.92 1.46
N ILE A 13 -7.13 3.48 2.20
CA ILE A 13 -7.24 3.35 3.66
C ILE A 13 -7.39 1.87 4.04
N GLY A 14 -8.28 1.14 3.36
CA GLY A 14 -8.47 -0.29 3.58
C GLY A 14 -7.18 -1.09 3.37
N MET A 15 -6.43 -0.77 2.31
CA MET A 15 -5.12 -1.35 2.06
C MET A 15 -4.12 -1.04 3.17
N MET A 16 -4.06 0.21 3.63
CA MET A 16 -3.20 0.61 4.75
C MET A 16 -3.58 -0.13 6.04
N GLY A 17 -4.87 -0.41 6.27
CA GLY A 17 -5.33 -1.26 7.38
C GLY A 17 -4.82 -2.70 7.28
N LEU A 18 -4.83 -3.28 6.08
CA LEU A 18 -4.29 -4.63 5.85
C LEU A 18 -2.77 -4.69 6.04
N LEU A 19 -2.05 -3.63 5.68
CA LEU A 19 -0.59 -3.55 5.77
C LEU A 19 -0.12 -3.23 7.19
N TYR A 20 -0.73 -2.25 7.86
CA TYR A 20 -0.23 -1.68 9.11
C TYR A 20 -1.11 -1.99 10.34
N GLY A 21 -2.25 -2.64 10.14
CA GLY A 21 -3.23 -2.98 11.17
C GLY A 21 -4.50 -2.12 11.09
N ASP A 22 -5.64 -2.70 11.48
CA ASP A 22 -6.95 -2.06 11.38
C ASP A 22 -7.03 -0.79 12.28
N ASP A 23 -6.30 -0.76 13.40
CA ASP A 23 -6.19 0.42 14.28
C ASP A 23 -5.49 1.59 13.58
N PHE A 24 -4.55 1.32 12.68
CA PHE A 24 -3.88 2.37 11.92
C PHE A 24 -4.82 3.05 10.94
N ALA A 25 -5.64 2.26 10.23
CA ALA A 25 -6.60 2.80 9.27
C ALA A 25 -7.58 3.79 9.90
N GLN A 26 -7.96 3.57 11.16
CA GLN A 26 -8.86 4.46 11.91
C GLN A 26 -8.22 5.81 12.26
N THR A 27 -6.89 5.91 12.27
CA THR A 27 -6.17 7.17 12.56
C THR A 27 -5.97 8.05 11.33
N ILE A 28 -6.22 7.52 10.13
CA ILE A 28 -5.97 8.26 8.88
C ILE A 28 -7.09 9.27 8.68
N ASP A 29 -6.74 10.56 8.62
CA ASP A 29 -7.65 11.57 8.10
C ASP A 29 -7.78 11.41 6.57
N ARG A 30 -8.98 11.08 6.13
CA ARG A 30 -9.35 10.93 4.73
C ARG A 30 -9.11 12.23 3.93
N SER A 31 -9.23 13.38 4.58
CA SER A 31 -8.99 14.69 3.96
C SER A 31 -7.50 14.92 3.64
N ALA A 32 -6.60 14.26 4.39
CA ALA A 32 -5.16 14.36 4.22
C ALA A 32 -4.59 13.46 3.12
N ILE A 33 -5.40 12.59 2.50
CA ILE A 33 -4.94 11.68 1.45
C ILE A 33 -4.66 12.46 0.16
N THR A 34 -3.41 12.38 -0.30
CA THR A 34 -2.92 13.01 -1.52
C THR A 34 -2.27 12.00 -2.46
N ASP A 35 -1.86 12.41 -3.66
CA ASP A 35 -1.09 11.55 -4.56
C ASP A 35 0.20 11.05 -3.90
N SER A 36 0.82 11.85 -3.01
CA SER A 36 2.01 11.44 -2.27
C SER A 36 1.73 10.25 -1.35
N THR A 37 0.49 10.08 -0.87
CA THR A 37 0.11 8.92 -0.06
C THR A 37 0.13 7.64 -0.89
N TYR A 38 -0.24 7.71 -2.18
CA TYR A 38 -0.15 6.57 -3.09
C TYR A 38 1.30 6.16 -3.33
N ASP A 39 2.18 7.13 -3.60
CA ASP A 39 3.61 6.89 -3.79
C ASP A 39 4.24 6.20 -2.57
N GLN A 40 3.86 6.63 -1.36
CA GLN A 40 4.35 6.03 -0.12
C GLN A 40 3.86 4.57 0.07
N VAL A 41 2.61 4.28 -0.30
CA VAL A 41 2.07 2.93 -0.25
C VAL A 41 2.69 2.05 -1.35
N GLU A 42 2.99 2.61 -2.53
CA GLU A 42 3.78 1.93 -3.57
C GLU A 42 5.14 1.51 -3.05
N ASP A 43 5.87 2.44 -2.43
CA ASP A 43 7.20 2.16 -1.87
C ASP A 43 7.13 1.08 -0.77
N ALA A 44 6.10 1.11 0.08
CA ALA A 44 5.87 0.10 1.09
C ALA A 44 5.61 -1.30 0.47
N LEU A 45 4.76 -1.38 -0.56
CA LEU A 45 4.48 -2.64 -1.27
C LEU A 45 5.75 -3.18 -1.95
N ILE A 46 6.54 -2.31 -2.59
CA ILE A 46 7.83 -2.68 -3.20
C ILE A 46 8.82 -3.17 -2.13
N ALA A 47 8.84 -2.55 -0.96
CA ALA A 47 9.70 -3.00 0.12
C ALA A 47 9.28 -4.37 0.67
N LEU A 48 7.97 -4.63 0.74
CA LEU A 48 7.43 -5.93 1.13
C LEU A 48 7.80 -7.05 0.16
N THR A 49 7.94 -6.78 -1.15
CA THR A 49 8.39 -7.81 -2.11
C THR A 49 9.79 -8.35 -1.80
N ARG A 50 10.59 -7.64 -0.98
CA ARG A 50 11.93 -8.08 -0.58
C ARG A 50 11.92 -9.12 0.53
N CYS A 51 10.84 -9.18 1.31
CA CYS A 51 10.72 -10.05 2.49
C CYS A 51 9.52 -11.02 2.41
N ASN A 52 8.65 -10.88 1.41
CA ASN A 52 7.49 -11.73 1.20
C ASN A 52 7.40 -12.14 -0.29
N GLU A 53 7.62 -13.43 -0.57
CA GLU A 53 7.59 -13.99 -1.93
C GLU A 53 6.20 -13.92 -2.56
N ASN A 54 5.14 -14.19 -1.80
CA ASN A 54 3.79 -14.02 -2.29
C ASN A 54 3.56 -12.56 -2.70
N MET A 55 4.08 -11.60 -1.91
CA MET A 55 3.88 -10.17 -2.20
C MET A 55 4.62 -9.80 -3.47
N LYS A 56 5.82 -10.35 -3.65
CA LYS A 56 6.60 -10.20 -4.87
C LYS A 56 5.85 -10.74 -6.08
N GLU A 57 5.26 -11.93 -5.99
CA GLU A 57 4.45 -12.52 -7.06
C GLU A 57 3.24 -11.62 -7.37
N LEU A 58 2.44 -11.27 -6.36
CA LEU A 58 1.27 -10.41 -6.51
C LEU A 58 1.60 -9.07 -7.20
N VAL A 59 2.63 -8.38 -6.69
CA VAL A 59 3.04 -7.08 -7.18
C VAL A 59 3.62 -7.19 -8.59
N THR A 60 4.35 -8.27 -8.90
CA THR A 60 4.88 -8.52 -10.25
C THR A 60 3.77 -8.81 -11.26
N ASP A 61 2.78 -9.61 -10.87
CA ASP A 61 1.65 -10.00 -11.72
C ASP A 61 0.73 -8.81 -12.03
N LEU A 62 0.38 -8.03 -11.01
CA LEU A 62 -0.50 -6.87 -11.17
C LEU A 62 0.15 -5.72 -11.93
N VAL A 63 1.47 -5.57 -11.80
CA VAL A 63 2.22 -4.51 -12.47
C VAL A 63 2.70 -4.95 -13.86
N GLY A 64 2.68 -6.25 -14.16
CA GLY A 64 3.12 -6.82 -15.44
C GLY A 64 4.63 -6.85 -15.59
N GLY A 65 5.36 -7.06 -14.50
CA GLY A 65 6.82 -7.24 -14.48
C GLY A 65 7.65 -6.12 -13.81
N GLY A 66 8.92 -6.44 -13.52
CA GLY A 66 9.85 -5.58 -12.77
C GLY A 66 10.15 -4.19 -13.35
N ARG A 67 10.03 -4.00 -14.68
CA ARG A 67 10.25 -2.68 -15.31
C ARG A 67 9.13 -1.68 -15.02
N ARG A 68 7.90 -2.15 -14.85
CA ARG A 68 6.75 -1.28 -14.53
C ARG A 68 6.68 -0.96 -13.04
N LEU A 69 7.29 -1.78 -12.19
CA LEU A 69 7.47 -1.49 -10.75
C LEU A 69 8.37 -0.28 -10.48
N ALA A 70 9.25 0.06 -11.42
CA ALA A 70 10.07 1.25 -11.34
C ALA A 70 9.32 2.55 -11.72
N ALA A 71 8.12 2.45 -12.29
CA ALA A 71 7.33 3.60 -12.72
C ALA A 71 6.29 3.96 -11.64
N ARG A 72 6.39 5.16 -11.05
CA ARG A 72 5.40 5.65 -10.06
C ARG A 72 3.98 5.75 -10.62
N GLY A 73 3.00 5.65 -9.73
CA GLY A 73 1.57 5.79 -10.04
C GLY A 73 0.95 4.53 -10.63
N TRP A 74 1.61 3.39 -10.50
CA TRP A 74 1.06 2.09 -10.89
C TRP A 74 -0.03 1.63 -9.92
N LEU A 75 0.08 1.96 -8.64
CA LEU A 75 -0.90 1.59 -7.62
C LEU A 75 -2.22 2.27 -7.89
N LYS A 76 -2.24 3.55 -8.28
CA LYS A 76 -3.49 4.23 -8.62
C LYS A 76 -4.26 3.52 -9.74
N LYS A 77 -3.54 2.96 -10.73
CA LYS A 77 -4.15 2.22 -11.85
C LYS A 77 -4.63 0.82 -11.48
N SER A 78 -4.03 0.22 -10.45
CA SER A 78 -4.29 -1.17 -10.03
C SER A 78 -4.90 -1.28 -8.63
N LEU A 79 -5.30 -0.18 -8.01
CA LEU A 79 -5.63 -0.07 -6.58
C LEU A 79 -6.66 -1.11 -6.13
N LYS A 80 -7.80 -1.16 -6.84
CA LYS A 80 -8.89 -2.11 -6.54
C LYS A 80 -8.43 -3.57 -6.64
N GLN A 81 -7.54 -3.88 -7.59
CA GLN A 81 -7.03 -5.24 -7.79
C GLN A 81 -6.06 -5.63 -6.67
N VAL A 82 -5.13 -4.74 -6.33
CA VAL A 82 -4.18 -4.92 -5.23
C VAL A 82 -4.95 -5.09 -3.91
N HIS A 83 -5.91 -4.21 -3.62
CA HIS A 83 -6.69 -4.27 -2.38
C HIS A 83 -7.50 -5.56 -2.28
N LYS A 84 -8.15 -5.99 -3.36
CA LYS A 84 -8.89 -7.26 -3.41
C LYS A 84 -7.97 -8.46 -3.17
N ALA A 85 -6.77 -8.47 -3.76
CA ALA A 85 -5.81 -9.54 -3.57
C ALA A 85 -5.27 -9.60 -2.12
N LEU A 86 -4.97 -8.44 -1.55
CA LEU A 86 -4.54 -8.33 -0.15
C LEU A 86 -5.63 -8.82 0.81
N LYS A 87 -6.90 -8.48 0.55
CA LYS A 87 -8.04 -8.98 1.34
C LYS A 87 -8.20 -10.49 1.26
N LYS A 88 -8.03 -11.08 0.07
CA LYS A 88 -8.23 -12.52 -0.16
C LYS A 88 -7.29 -13.38 0.67
N ASP A 89 -6.09 -12.89 0.97
CA ASP A 89 -5.04 -13.71 1.58
C ASP A 89 -4.34 -13.04 2.78
N LYS A 90 -5.12 -12.32 3.64
CA LYS A 90 -4.65 -11.50 4.78
C LYS A 90 -3.59 -12.20 5.67
N SER A 91 -3.64 -13.53 5.80
CA SER A 91 -2.70 -14.34 6.57
C SER A 91 -1.34 -14.54 5.91
N SER A 92 -1.28 -14.63 4.57
CA SER A 92 -0.05 -14.88 3.83
C SER A 92 0.87 -13.65 3.75
N TRP A 93 0.31 -12.46 3.97
CA TRP A 93 1.04 -11.19 3.91
C TRP A 93 1.73 -10.83 5.25
N ASN A 94 1.30 -11.44 6.35
CA ASN A 94 1.60 -11.02 7.73
C ASN A 94 2.89 -11.65 8.33
N GLY A 95 3.93 -11.80 7.50
CA GLY A 95 5.22 -12.35 7.92
C GLY A 95 5.92 -11.46 8.97
N LEU A 96 6.41 -12.05 10.06
CA LEU A 96 7.15 -11.35 11.14
C LEU A 96 8.33 -10.50 10.61
N ALA A 97 9.06 -11.01 9.61
CA ALA A 97 10.20 -10.31 9.00
C ALA A 97 9.80 -9.02 8.26
N CYS A 98 8.58 -8.97 7.71
CA CYS A 98 8.08 -7.81 6.98
C CYS A 98 7.48 -6.72 7.88
N ARG A 99 7.15 -7.03 9.14
CA ARG A 99 6.61 -6.04 10.09
C ARG A 99 7.61 -4.91 10.39
N ASN A 100 8.91 -5.21 10.41
CA ASN A 100 9.94 -4.19 10.61
C ASN A 100 10.05 -3.25 9.39
N VAL A 101 9.91 -3.81 8.18
CA VAL A 101 9.87 -3.02 6.94
C VAL A 101 8.67 -2.09 6.95
N LEU A 102 7.48 -2.63 7.22
CA LEU A 102 6.26 -1.85 7.35
C LEU A 102 6.36 -0.78 8.44
N ARG A 103 6.97 -1.09 9.59
CA ARG A 103 7.16 -0.12 10.67
C ARG A 103 8.09 1.04 10.27
N LEU A 104 9.12 0.80 9.45
CA LEU A 104 9.98 1.85 8.90
C LEU A 104 9.19 2.76 7.95
N TYR A 105 8.46 2.16 7.00
CA TYR A 105 7.65 2.91 6.04
C TYR A 105 6.48 3.65 6.68
N ARG A 106 5.88 3.06 7.72
CA ARG A 106 4.86 3.68 8.55
C ARG A 106 5.37 4.99 9.15
N ARG A 107 6.58 5.00 9.71
CA ARG A 107 7.17 6.21 10.32
C ARG A 107 7.41 7.32 9.29
N THR A 108 7.88 6.98 8.09
CA THR A 108 8.11 7.95 7.00
C THR A 108 6.84 8.42 6.30
N ALA A 109 5.80 7.59 6.22
CA ALA A 109 4.55 7.93 5.54
C ALA A 109 3.61 8.78 6.42
N ILE A 110 3.54 8.41 7.71
CA ILE A 110 2.67 9.04 8.71
C ILE A 110 3.05 10.49 9.00
N GLU A 111 4.34 10.82 9.07
CA GLU A 111 4.79 12.16 9.44
C GLU A 111 4.25 13.26 8.49
N THR A 112 3.80 12.88 7.29
CA THR A 112 3.19 13.78 6.29
C THR A 112 1.66 13.76 6.23
N THR A 113 0.98 12.77 6.82
CA THR A 113 -0.50 12.61 6.73
C THR A 113 -1.24 12.68 8.06
N LEU A 114 -0.53 12.63 9.19
CA LEU A 114 -1.10 12.84 10.52
C LEU A 114 -0.76 14.24 11.05
N TYR A 115 -1.32 15.31 10.47
CA TYR A 115 -1.50 16.61 11.14
C TYR A 115 -2.62 17.40 10.47
#